data_AF-A0A957YXD7-F1
#
_entry.id   AF-A0A957YXD7-F1
#
_cell.length_a   1.000
_cell.length_b   1.000
_cell.length_c   1.000
_cell.angle_alpha   90.00
_cell.angle_beta   90.00
_cell.angle_gamma   90.00
#
_symmetry.space_group_name_H-M   'P 1'
#
loop_
_entity.id
_entity.type
_entity.pdbx_description
1 polymer ?
#
loop_
_entity_poly.entity_id
_entity_poly.type
_entity_poly.pdbx_seq_one_letter_code
_entity_poly.pdbx_strand_id
1 'polypeptide(L)'
;TLQSIIQQFEARNGIDKNRELINSVRTFSNAVNQAGSAALKAVVEEVVHWSEQRRASEHGDETKQDESKLNLAIRPIVFGGDDVTFVCDGRIGLKAAQIFLDAFSRQSIPGKDGHMQSGRAAAGVAIVKTHYPFARAYQLSEELCKNAKNVFERSAPALDWHLAQSGLFGNLSDIRRREYDEMHNPDGSIKSSLLMRPLTTIEHPISGWHTWHNFVALLKTFQNVGPKDAEEWPRNKVLQLRDAIRHGSVAVEAFTAGYKKLPEVEPIDSRHINTGLLDSRSAYFDAIEMIEQEVW
;
A
#
# COMPACT_ATOMS: atom_id res chain seq x y z
N THR A 1 -19.06 -11.63 -7.39
CA THR A 1 -19.67 -10.98 -6.21
C THR A 1 -20.89 -11.79 -5.84
N LEU A 2 -21.23 -11.90 -4.55
CA LEU A 2 -22.44 -12.62 -4.09
C LEU A 2 -23.70 -12.19 -4.88
N GLN A 3 -23.81 -10.91 -5.21
CA GLN A 3 -24.89 -10.33 -6.00
C GLN A 3 -25.03 -10.91 -7.42
N SER A 4 -23.95 -11.28 -8.11
CA SER A 4 -24.06 -11.85 -9.47
C SER A 4 -24.53 -13.31 -9.44
N ILE A 5 -24.16 -14.03 -8.38
CA ILE A 5 -24.65 -15.39 -8.11
C ILE A 5 -26.16 -15.35 -7.82
N ILE A 6 -26.62 -14.30 -7.13
CA ILE A 6 -28.05 -14.02 -6.88
C ILE A 6 -28.76 -13.59 -8.18
N GLN A 7 -28.11 -12.84 -9.07
CA GLN A 7 -28.73 -12.38 -10.31
C GLN A 7 -28.89 -13.49 -11.37
N GLN A 8 -27.94 -14.44 -11.42
CA GLN A 8 -28.11 -15.67 -12.21
C GLN A 8 -29.24 -16.57 -11.67
N PHE A 9 -29.60 -16.41 -10.40
CA PHE A 9 -30.65 -17.17 -9.70
C PHE A 9 -32.06 -16.66 -10.04
N GLU A 10 -32.30 -15.35 -10.16
CA GLU A 10 -33.61 -14.80 -10.58
C GLU A 10 -34.06 -15.35 -11.95
N ALA A 11 -33.12 -15.78 -12.78
CA ALA A 11 -33.39 -16.29 -14.12
C ALA A 11 -33.73 -17.80 -14.18
N ARG A 12 -33.60 -18.60 -13.10
CA ARG A 12 -33.59 -20.08 -13.21
C ARG A 12 -34.32 -20.82 -12.06
N ASN A 13 -35.66 -20.90 -12.14
CA ASN A 13 -36.56 -21.58 -11.18
C ASN A 13 -36.41 -23.13 -11.13
N GLY A 14 -35.75 -23.70 -10.10
CA GLY A 14 -35.78 -25.15 -9.82
C GLY A 14 -35.06 -25.60 -8.53
N ILE A 15 -35.59 -26.61 -7.82
CA ILE A 15 -35.17 -27.06 -6.47
C ILE A 15 -33.79 -27.74 -6.44
N ASP A 16 -33.44 -28.58 -7.43
CA ASP A 16 -32.12 -29.26 -7.48
C ASP A 16 -30.96 -28.27 -7.70
N LYS A 17 -31.23 -27.17 -8.42
CA LYS A 17 -30.26 -26.10 -8.67
C LYS A 17 -29.98 -25.25 -7.43
N ASN A 18 -30.85 -25.25 -6.42
CA ASN A 18 -30.59 -24.57 -5.15
C ASN A 18 -29.45 -25.25 -4.38
N ARG A 19 -29.34 -26.59 -4.46
CA ARG A 19 -28.27 -27.32 -3.78
C ARG A 19 -26.92 -27.09 -4.44
N GLU A 20 -26.90 -27.06 -5.77
CA GLU A 20 -25.72 -26.68 -6.56
C GLU A 20 -25.28 -25.25 -6.23
N LEU A 21 -26.22 -24.29 -6.18
CA LEU A 21 -25.94 -22.91 -5.80
C LEU A 21 -25.31 -22.79 -4.41
N ILE A 22 -25.92 -23.44 -3.41
CA ILE A 22 -25.41 -23.46 -2.04
C ILE A 22 -24.00 -24.04 -2.02
N ASN A 23 -23.74 -25.11 -2.76
CA ASN A 23 -22.42 -25.72 -2.85
C ASN A 23 -21.42 -24.78 -3.53
N SER A 24 -21.77 -24.12 -4.64
CA SER A 24 -20.90 -23.15 -5.30
C SER A 24 -20.56 -21.95 -4.41
N VAL A 25 -21.54 -21.39 -3.68
CA VAL A 25 -21.30 -20.30 -2.73
C VAL A 25 -20.40 -20.74 -1.58
N ARG A 26 -20.61 -21.96 -1.04
CA ARG A 26 -19.75 -22.52 0.00
C ARG A 26 -18.33 -22.75 -0.50
N THR A 27 -18.16 -23.32 -1.69
CA THR A 27 -16.85 -23.54 -2.31
C THR A 27 -16.12 -22.22 -2.51
N PHE A 28 -16.80 -21.19 -3.02
CA PHE A 28 -16.23 -19.85 -3.16
C PHE A 28 -15.83 -19.25 -1.81
N SER A 29 -16.73 -19.27 -0.82
CA SER A 29 -16.46 -18.75 0.53
C SER A 29 -15.29 -19.46 1.20
N ASN A 30 -15.23 -20.79 1.10
CA ASN A 30 -14.12 -21.58 1.63
C ASN A 30 -12.79 -21.25 0.92
N ALA A 31 -12.82 -21.10 -0.41
CA ALA A 31 -11.63 -20.73 -1.18
C ALA A 31 -11.12 -19.34 -0.78
N VAL A 32 -12.01 -18.35 -0.60
CA VAL A 32 -11.65 -17.00 -0.15
C VAL A 32 -11.06 -17.02 1.28
N ASN A 33 -11.71 -17.72 2.21
CA ASN A 33 -11.20 -17.86 3.59
C ASN A 33 -9.82 -18.55 3.63
N GLN A 34 -9.63 -19.61 2.84
CA GLN A 34 -8.35 -20.31 2.75
C GLN A 34 -7.27 -19.42 2.13
N ALA A 35 -7.61 -18.68 1.07
CA ALA A 35 -6.71 -17.72 0.43
C ALA A 35 -6.28 -16.62 1.41
N GLY A 36 -7.22 -16.04 2.16
CA GLY A 36 -6.94 -15.05 3.20
C GLY A 36 -6.09 -15.62 4.34
N SER A 37 -6.34 -16.86 4.76
CA SER A 37 -5.53 -17.57 5.76
C SER A 37 -4.09 -17.75 5.29
N ALA A 38 -3.92 -18.22 4.06
CA ALA A 38 -2.60 -18.44 3.47
C ALA A 38 -1.83 -17.11 3.34
N ALA A 39 -2.50 -16.05 2.89
CA ALA A 39 -1.90 -14.72 2.78
C ALA A 39 -1.49 -14.15 4.14
N LEU A 40 -2.34 -14.25 5.17
CA LEU A 40 -1.99 -13.80 6.52
C LEU A 40 -0.85 -14.62 7.11
N LYS A 41 -0.83 -15.93 6.87
CA LYS A 41 0.27 -16.81 7.30
C LYS A 41 1.60 -16.37 6.68
N ALA A 42 1.62 -16.05 5.38
CA ALA A 42 2.83 -15.55 4.72
C ALA A 42 3.34 -14.24 5.34
N VAL A 43 2.44 -13.34 5.75
CA VAL A 43 2.83 -12.12 6.48
C VAL A 43 3.45 -12.47 7.83
N VAL A 44 2.81 -13.35 8.61
CA VAL A 44 3.31 -13.73 9.94
C VAL A 44 4.68 -14.41 9.85
N GLU A 45 4.87 -15.31 8.88
CA GLU A 45 6.16 -15.97 8.63
C GLU A 45 7.27 -14.97 8.32
N GLU A 46 7.01 -13.97 7.47
CA GLU A 46 7.99 -12.94 7.18
C GLU A 46 8.29 -12.05 8.41
N VAL A 47 7.28 -11.71 9.20
CA VAL A 47 7.48 -10.94 10.44
C VAL A 47 8.31 -11.72 11.47
N VAL A 48 8.09 -13.04 11.57
CA VAL A 48 8.93 -13.93 12.40
C VAL A 48 10.38 -13.86 11.91
N HIS A 49 10.59 -14.01 10.60
CA HIS A 49 11.91 -13.98 9.98
C HIS A 49 12.65 -12.65 10.25
N TRP A 50 12.00 -11.49 10.07
CA TRP A 50 12.59 -10.20 10.42
C TRP A 50 12.90 -10.06 11.92
N SER A 51 12.05 -10.62 12.77
CA SER A 51 12.28 -10.60 14.22
C SER A 51 13.51 -11.43 14.59
N GLU A 52 13.73 -12.56 13.93
CA GLU A 52 14.90 -13.42 14.14
C GLU A 52 16.19 -12.75 13.63
N GLN A 53 16.15 -12.14 12.45
CA GLN A 53 17.29 -11.41 11.89
C GLN A 53 17.73 -10.25 12.79
N ARG A 54 16.79 -9.44 13.28
CA ARG A 54 17.10 -8.34 14.22
C ARG A 54 17.75 -8.84 15.50
N ARG A 55 17.25 -9.96 16.05
CA ARG A 55 17.87 -10.59 17.22
C ARG A 55 19.30 -11.01 16.91
N ALA A 56 19.54 -11.65 15.76
CA ALA A 56 20.88 -12.07 15.36
C ALA A 56 21.86 -10.89 15.19
N SER A 57 21.39 -9.73 14.70
CA SER A 57 22.22 -8.53 14.57
C SER A 57 22.46 -7.78 15.89
N GLU A 58 21.51 -7.86 16.83
CA GLU A 58 21.61 -7.21 18.15
C GLU A 58 22.44 -8.04 19.16
N HIS A 59 22.46 -9.37 19.03
CA HIS A 59 23.15 -10.28 19.96
C HIS A 59 24.66 -10.45 19.69
N GLY A 60 25.32 -9.39 19.23
CA GLY A 60 26.78 -9.25 19.34
C GLY A 60 27.26 -8.99 20.78
N ASP A 61 26.34 -8.87 21.76
CA ASP A 61 26.66 -8.64 23.18
C ASP A 61 25.72 -9.46 24.10
N GLU A 62 26.30 -10.09 25.12
CA GLU A 62 25.78 -11.21 25.90
C GLU A 62 24.70 -10.82 26.93
N THR A 63 23.46 -10.55 26.52
CA THR A 63 22.34 -10.50 27.49
C THR A 63 21.26 -11.55 27.20
N LYS A 64 21.18 -12.52 28.11
CA LYS A 64 20.16 -13.57 28.20
C LYS A 64 18.76 -12.95 28.35
N GLN A 65 18.12 -12.59 27.25
CA GLN A 65 16.66 -12.45 27.24
C GLN A 65 16.03 -13.83 27.18
N ASP A 66 15.08 -14.06 28.08
CA ASP A 66 14.23 -15.25 28.20
C ASP A 66 13.80 -15.77 26.81
N GLU A 67 14.31 -16.96 26.42
CA GLU A 67 14.05 -17.61 25.13
C GLU A 67 12.55 -17.90 24.88
N SER A 68 11.71 -17.71 25.89
CA SER A 68 10.33 -18.18 25.89
C SER A 68 9.30 -17.27 25.21
N LYS A 69 9.63 -16.02 24.81
CA LYS A 69 8.65 -15.10 24.20
C LYS A 69 9.18 -14.29 23.02
N LEU A 70 8.90 -14.76 21.81
CA LEU A 70 9.06 -13.98 20.58
C LEU A 70 8.02 -12.84 20.58
N ASN A 71 8.47 -11.60 20.73
CA ASN A 71 7.61 -10.42 20.64
C ASN A 71 7.34 -10.08 19.17
N LEU A 72 6.32 -10.71 18.60
CA LEU A 72 5.90 -10.43 17.23
C LEU A 72 5.35 -9.02 17.09
N ALA A 73 5.90 -8.29 16.11
CA ALA A 73 5.49 -6.94 15.74
C ALA A 73 4.16 -6.91 14.94
N ILE A 74 3.30 -7.93 15.08
CA ILE A 74 2.01 -8.06 14.39
C ILE A 74 0.96 -8.75 15.27
N ARG A 75 -0.28 -8.27 15.19
CA ARG A 75 -1.45 -8.74 15.94
C ARG A 75 -2.68 -8.75 15.02
N PRO A 76 -3.10 -9.90 14.47
CA PRO A 76 -4.38 -10.02 13.77
C PRO A 76 -5.56 -9.69 14.70
N ILE A 77 -6.54 -8.93 14.20
CA ILE A 77 -7.74 -8.50 14.94
C ILE A 77 -9.00 -9.09 14.31
N VAL A 78 -9.16 -8.87 13.00
CA VAL A 78 -10.29 -9.40 12.23
C VAL A 78 -9.75 -10.40 11.23
N PHE A 79 -10.30 -11.60 11.28
CA PHE A 79 -9.93 -12.69 10.41
C PHE A 79 -11.15 -13.54 10.10
N GLY A 80 -11.85 -13.22 9.01
CA GLY A 80 -13.01 -14.00 8.57
C GLY A 80 -13.78 -13.34 7.45
N GLY A 81 -14.16 -14.14 6.44
CA GLY A 81 -14.82 -13.64 5.24
C GLY A 81 -13.81 -13.07 4.26
N ASP A 82 -14.14 -11.94 3.63
CA ASP A 82 -13.32 -11.24 2.66
C ASP A 82 -12.43 -10.14 3.27
N ASP A 83 -12.62 -9.81 4.56
CA ASP A 83 -11.87 -8.77 5.24
C ASP A 83 -10.85 -9.35 6.25
N VAL A 84 -9.65 -8.77 6.21
CA VAL A 84 -8.56 -9.08 7.15
C VAL A 84 -8.05 -7.77 7.73
N THR A 85 -7.91 -7.72 9.06
CA THR A 85 -7.34 -6.56 9.77
C THR A 85 -6.32 -7.04 10.77
N PHE A 86 -5.13 -6.45 10.74
CA PHE A 86 -4.09 -6.63 11.75
C PHE A 86 -3.49 -5.28 12.16
N VAL A 87 -2.97 -5.22 13.38
CA VAL A 87 -2.15 -4.10 13.88
C VAL A 87 -0.70 -4.56 13.95
N CYS A 88 0.24 -3.72 13.56
CA CYS A 88 1.66 -4.04 13.56
C CYS A 88 2.50 -2.82 13.96
N ASP A 89 3.82 -3.02 14.12
CA ASP A 89 4.76 -1.90 14.18
C ASP A 89 4.64 -1.07 12.89
N GLY A 90 4.55 0.25 13.05
CA GLY A 90 4.31 1.16 11.93
C GLY A 90 5.35 1.03 10.82
N ARG A 91 6.61 0.72 11.17
CA ARG A 91 7.74 0.61 10.24
C ARG A 91 7.54 -0.46 9.18
N ILE A 92 6.87 -1.56 9.53
CA ILE A 92 6.68 -2.73 8.65
C ILE A 92 5.29 -2.76 8.00
N GLY A 93 4.39 -1.83 8.34
CA GLY A 93 2.97 -1.91 8.00
C GLY A 93 2.70 -1.96 6.49
N LEU A 94 3.41 -1.15 5.70
CA LEU A 94 3.29 -1.20 4.23
C LEU A 94 3.80 -2.52 3.67
N LYS A 95 4.94 -3.02 4.15
CA LYS A 95 5.50 -4.27 3.67
C LYS A 95 4.60 -5.45 3.98
N ALA A 96 4.08 -5.51 5.21
CA ALA A 96 3.13 -6.53 5.62
C ALA A 96 1.87 -6.53 4.74
N ALA A 97 1.31 -5.35 4.45
CA ALA A 97 0.17 -5.23 3.54
C ALA A 97 0.50 -5.66 2.11
N GLN A 98 1.68 -5.29 1.60
CA GLN A 98 2.13 -5.71 0.28
C GLN A 98 2.32 -7.22 0.17
N ILE A 99 2.96 -7.85 1.17
CA ILE A 99 3.12 -9.32 1.23
C ILE A 99 1.76 -10.00 1.23
N PHE A 100 0.80 -9.48 2.01
CA PHE A 100 -0.56 -10.02 2.01
C PHE A 100 -1.18 -9.97 0.61
N LEU A 101 -1.14 -8.81 -0.06
CA LEU A 101 -1.71 -8.62 -1.38
C LEU A 101 -1.09 -9.58 -2.40
N ASP A 102 0.23 -9.69 -2.43
CA ASP A 102 0.95 -10.59 -3.32
C ASP A 102 0.64 -12.07 -3.05
N ALA A 103 0.64 -12.46 -1.77
CA ALA A 103 0.36 -13.83 -1.37
C ALA A 103 -1.09 -14.22 -1.70
N PHE A 104 -2.04 -13.29 -1.52
CA PHE A 104 -3.44 -13.47 -1.90
C PHE A 104 -3.61 -13.57 -3.42
N SER A 105 -2.86 -12.78 -4.20
CA SER A 105 -2.94 -12.82 -5.66
C SER A 105 -2.35 -14.08 -6.31
N ARG A 106 -1.47 -14.79 -5.60
CA ARG A 106 -1.01 -16.13 -6.01
C ARG A 106 -2.06 -17.21 -5.74
N GLN A 107 -3.10 -16.93 -4.96
CA GLN A 107 -4.16 -17.89 -4.70
C GLN A 107 -5.09 -18.01 -5.90
N SER A 108 -5.56 -19.22 -6.13
CA SER A 108 -6.51 -19.56 -7.19
C SER A 108 -7.91 -19.60 -6.59
N ILE A 109 -8.77 -18.68 -7.01
CA ILE A 109 -10.13 -18.50 -6.49
C ILE A 109 -11.14 -18.70 -7.63
N PRO A 110 -12.25 -19.42 -7.41
CA PRO A 110 -13.30 -19.56 -8.43
C PRO A 110 -13.86 -18.20 -8.87
N GLY A 111 -13.80 -17.93 -10.18
CA GLY A 111 -14.35 -16.75 -10.84
C GLY A 111 -15.86 -16.88 -11.14
N LYS A 112 -16.44 -15.79 -11.65
CA LYS A 112 -17.89 -15.69 -11.97
C LYS A 112 -18.36 -16.68 -13.05
N ASP A 113 -17.45 -17.06 -13.93
CA ASP A 113 -17.62 -17.97 -15.06
C ASP A 113 -17.27 -19.42 -14.70
N GLY A 114 -16.91 -19.69 -13.44
CA GLY A 114 -16.44 -21.00 -12.98
C GLY A 114 -14.96 -21.26 -13.32
N HIS A 115 -14.30 -20.36 -14.05
CA HIS A 115 -12.86 -20.44 -14.27
C HIS A 115 -12.10 -19.97 -13.04
N MET A 116 -10.97 -20.60 -12.77
CA MET A 116 -10.10 -20.17 -11.70
C MET A 116 -9.41 -18.85 -12.06
N GLN A 117 -9.37 -17.93 -11.11
CA GLN A 117 -8.79 -16.60 -11.28
C GLN A 117 -7.85 -16.30 -10.11
N SER A 118 -6.84 -15.48 -10.34
CA SER A 118 -6.01 -14.94 -9.28
C SER A 118 -6.83 -14.12 -8.28
N GLY A 119 -6.52 -14.29 -6.99
CA GLY A 119 -7.07 -13.45 -5.95
C GLY A 119 -6.79 -11.97 -6.19
N ARG A 120 -7.78 -11.12 -5.94
CA ARG A 120 -7.63 -9.66 -5.98
C ARG A 120 -8.13 -9.09 -4.67
N ALA A 121 -7.25 -8.35 -3.99
CA ALA A 121 -7.56 -7.68 -2.73
C ALA A 121 -7.10 -6.23 -2.80
N ALA A 122 -7.59 -5.41 -1.88
CA ALA A 122 -7.07 -4.07 -1.68
C ALA A 122 -6.77 -3.89 -0.20
N ALA A 123 -5.77 -3.08 0.11
CA ALA A 123 -5.35 -2.79 1.46
C ALA A 123 -5.31 -1.28 1.70
N GLY A 124 -5.74 -0.87 2.89
CA GLY A 124 -5.59 0.47 3.41
C GLY A 124 -4.76 0.45 4.67
N VAL A 125 -3.66 1.21 4.71
CA VAL A 125 -2.74 1.25 5.86
C VAL A 125 -2.74 2.62 6.51
N ALA A 126 -3.28 2.71 7.73
CA ALA A 126 -3.20 3.90 8.56
C ALA A 126 -1.99 3.81 9.48
N ILE A 127 -0.99 4.68 9.29
CA ILE A 127 0.20 4.75 10.14
C ILE A 127 -0.02 5.87 11.15
N VAL A 128 -0.07 5.52 12.43
CA VAL A 128 -0.49 6.43 13.51
C VAL A 128 0.45 6.34 14.71
N LYS A 129 0.43 7.37 15.57
CA LYS A 129 1.14 7.33 16.86
C LYS A 129 0.49 6.34 17.81
N THR A 130 1.26 5.80 18.77
CA THR A 130 0.81 4.76 19.72
C THR A 130 -0.45 5.14 20.52
N HIS A 131 -0.68 6.43 20.79
CA HIS A 131 -1.85 6.92 21.53
C HIS A 131 -3.00 7.39 20.62
N TYR A 132 -2.90 7.20 19.31
CA TYR A 132 -3.95 7.59 18.38
C TYR A 132 -5.19 6.68 18.58
N PRO A 133 -6.41 7.23 18.64
CA PRO A 133 -7.60 6.42 18.90
C PRO A 133 -7.79 5.29 17.88
N PHE A 134 -7.82 4.04 18.37
CA PHE A 134 -7.91 2.85 17.50
C PHE A 134 -9.10 2.90 16.53
N ALA A 135 -10.30 3.27 17.02
CA ALA A 135 -11.49 3.36 16.19
C ALA A 135 -11.32 4.32 15.00
N ARG A 136 -10.55 5.41 15.18
CA ARG A 136 -10.22 6.35 14.10
C ARG A 136 -9.21 5.77 13.12
N ALA A 137 -8.19 5.08 13.62
CA ALA A 137 -7.20 4.43 12.76
C ALA A 137 -7.88 3.35 11.88
N TYR A 138 -8.78 2.58 12.47
CA TYR A 138 -9.58 1.57 11.77
C TYR A 138 -10.49 2.17 10.70
N GLN A 139 -11.23 3.25 11.04
CA GLN A 139 -12.05 3.96 10.06
C GLN A 139 -11.20 4.50 8.91
N LEU A 140 -10.04 5.09 9.21
CA LEU A 140 -9.13 5.60 8.19
C LEU A 140 -8.57 4.49 7.30
N SER A 141 -8.20 3.32 7.85
CA SER A 141 -7.75 2.17 7.04
C SER A 141 -8.85 1.67 6.11
N GLU A 142 -10.11 1.69 6.55
CA GLU A 142 -11.25 1.33 5.70
C GLU A 142 -11.46 2.34 4.56
N GLU A 143 -11.39 3.65 4.85
CA GLU A 143 -11.49 4.70 3.83
C GLU A 143 -10.36 4.60 2.79
N LEU A 144 -9.14 4.27 3.23
CA LEU A 144 -7.99 4.02 2.36
C LEU A 144 -8.17 2.77 1.49
N CYS A 145 -8.62 1.66 2.08
CA CYS A 145 -8.92 0.42 1.37
C CYS A 145 -9.98 0.65 0.29
N LYS A 146 -11.04 1.39 0.62
CA LYS A 146 -12.08 1.79 -0.33
C LYS A 146 -11.53 2.69 -1.44
N ASN A 147 -10.65 3.63 -1.12
CA ASN A 147 -10.00 4.48 -2.13
C ASN A 147 -9.15 3.65 -3.11
N ALA A 148 -8.32 2.74 -2.59
CA ALA A 148 -7.52 1.81 -3.39
C ALA A 148 -8.39 0.96 -4.35
N LYS A 149 -9.52 0.42 -3.85
CA LYS A 149 -10.49 -0.33 -4.66
C LYS A 149 -11.07 0.51 -5.81
N ASN A 150 -11.37 1.79 -5.55
CA ASN A 150 -12.03 2.66 -6.51
C ASN A 150 -11.08 3.14 -7.61
N VAL A 151 -9.85 3.55 -7.25
CA VAL A 151 -8.87 4.10 -8.20
C VAL A 151 -8.53 3.10 -9.30
N PHE A 152 -8.42 1.82 -8.97
CA PHE A 152 -8.11 0.77 -9.95
C PHE A 152 -9.32 -0.06 -10.36
N GLU A 153 -10.54 0.39 -10.02
CA GLU A 153 -11.80 -0.31 -10.33
C GLU A 153 -11.83 -1.79 -9.94
N ARG A 154 -11.09 -2.16 -8.87
CA ARG A 154 -10.88 -3.56 -8.42
C ARG A 154 -10.22 -4.46 -9.47
N SER A 155 -9.57 -3.89 -10.47
CA SER A 155 -8.91 -4.59 -11.57
C SER A 155 -7.50 -5.07 -11.22
N ALA A 156 -6.90 -4.61 -10.12
CA ALA A 156 -5.59 -5.06 -9.67
C ALA A 156 -5.52 -5.07 -8.14
N PRO A 157 -4.60 -5.85 -7.55
CA PRO A 157 -4.20 -5.71 -6.15
C PRO A 157 -3.73 -4.29 -5.88
N ALA A 158 -4.30 -3.65 -4.87
CA ALA A 158 -4.14 -2.22 -4.66
C ALA A 158 -3.81 -1.88 -3.21
N LEU A 159 -2.90 -0.93 -3.00
CA LEU A 159 -2.46 -0.47 -1.69
C LEU A 159 -2.59 1.05 -1.61
N ASP A 160 -3.25 1.52 -0.57
CA ASP A 160 -3.25 2.94 -0.21
C ASP A 160 -2.89 3.12 1.26
N TRP A 161 -2.30 4.27 1.61
CA TRP A 161 -1.90 4.54 2.98
C TRP A 161 -2.01 6.02 3.36
N HIS A 162 -1.90 6.28 4.66
CA HIS A 162 -1.83 7.64 5.17
C HIS A 162 -1.10 7.68 6.50
N LEU A 163 -0.30 8.73 6.71
CA LEU A 163 0.44 9.01 7.93
C LEU A 163 -0.36 10.01 8.76
N ALA A 164 -1.20 9.51 9.68
CA ALA A 164 -2.01 10.37 10.54
C ALA A 164 -1.16 10.90 11.71
N GLN A 165 -0.28 11.86 11.42
CA GLN A 165 0.55 12.52 12.42
C GLN A 165 -0.14 13.74 13.05
N SER A 166 -1.08 14.34 12.33
CA SER A 166 -1.87 15.49 12.73
C SER A 166 -3.16 15.04 13.42
N GLY A 167 -3.67 15.83 14.37
CA GLY A 167 -5.00 15.62 14.96
C GLY A 167 -6.14 16.08 14.05
N LEU A 168 -5.92 16.14 12.73
CA LEU A 168 -6.90 16.69 11.81
C LEU A 168 -8.15 15.81 11.73
N PHE A 169 -9.30 16.47 11.80
CA PHE A 169 -10.61 15.85 11.74
C PHE A 169 -11.20 15.97 10.34
N GLY A 170 -11.86 14.91 9.88
CA GLY A 170 -12.54 14.87 8.58
C GLY A 170 -12.50 13.47 7.96
N ASN A 171 -13.13 13.33 6.79
CA ASN A 171 -12.93 12.15 5.94
C ASN A 171 -11.57 12.24 5.23
N LEU A 172 -11.11 11.12 4.65
CA LEU A 172 -9.84 11.01 3.93
C LEU A 172 -9.66 12.10 2.86
N SER A 173 -10.69 12.40 2.07
CA SER A 173 -10.60 13.40 1.00
C SER A 173 -10.35 14.81 1.54
N ASP A 174 -10.97 15.21 2.66
CA ASP A 174 -10.76 16.51 3.28
C ASP A 174 -9.37 16.63 3.91
N ILE A 175 -8.86 15.55 4.48
CA ILE A 175 -7.50 15.50 5.02
C ILE A 175 -6.50 15.65 3.88
N ARG A 176 -6.60 14.83 2.83
CA ARG A 176 -5.66 14.86 1.71
C ARG A 176 -5.68 16.18 0.94
N ARG A 177 -6.86 16.75 0.73
CA ARG A 177 -7.00 18.08 0.10
C ARG A 177 -6.26 19.19 0.84
N ARG A 178 -6.17 19.10 2.18
CA ARG A 178 -5.47 20.10 3.00
C ARG A 178 -3.98 19.85 3.10
N GLU A 179 -3.56 18.59 3.16
CA GLU A 179 -2.16 18.21 3.44
C GLU A 179 -1.32 17.98 2.19
N TYR A 180 -1.94 17.61 1.07
CA TYR A 180 -1.24 17.10 -0.11
C TYR A 180 -1.66 17.71 -1.45
N ASP A 181 -2.81 18.35 -1.55
CA ASP A 181 -3.23 18.95 -2.82
C ASP A 181 -2.85 20.44 -2.86
N GLU A 182 -2.19 20.85 -3.94
CA GLU A 182 -1.91 22.26 -4.21
C GLU A 182 -3.13 22.92 -4.88
N MET A 183 -3.40 24.18 -4.49
CA MET A 183 -4.47 25.09 -4.93
C MET A 183 -5.41 24.60 -6.03
N HIS A 184 -6.71 24.68 -5.77
CA HIS A 184 -7.71 24.42 -6.79
C HIS A 184 -7.65 25.47 -7.90
N ASN A 185 -7.78 25.02 -9.15
CA ASN A 185 -8.14 25.91 -10.24
C ASN A 185 -9.43 26.67 -9.89
N PRO A 186 -9.72 27.81 -10.53
CA PRO A 186 -10.95 28.58 -10.28
C PRO A 186 -12.25 27.76 -10.42
N ASP A 187 -12.20 26.64 -11.15
CA ASP A 187 -13.29 25.69 -11.36
C ASP A 187 -13.42 24.61 -10.25
N GLY A 188 -12.52 24.61 -9.26
CA GLY A 188 -12.49 23.64 -8.18
C GLY A 188 -11.70 22.36 -8.47
N SER A 189 -11.06 22.22 -9.64
CA SER A 189 -10.21 21.06 -9.96
C SER A 189 -8.84 21.15 -9.27
N ILE A 190 -8.27 20.01 -8.86
CA ILE A 190 -6.94 19.93 -8.23
C ILE A 190 -5.89 20.24 -9.29
N LYS A 191 -5.03 21.23 -9.03
CA LYS A 191 -3.93 21.60 -9.94
C LYS A 191 -2.80 20.57 -9.91
N SER A 192 -2.42 20.14 -8.71
CA SER A 192 -1.38 19.15 -8.47
C SER A 192 -1.60 18.45 -7.14
N SER A 193 -1.18 17.20 -7.02
CA SER A 193 -1.18 16.45 -5.77
C SER A 193 0.22 15.93 -5.46
N LEU A 194 0.59 15.94 -4.18
CA LEU A 194 1.82 15.32 -3.70
C LEU A 194 1.75 13.79 -3.72
N LEU A 195 0.57 13.19 -3.88
CA LEU A 195 0.38 11.76 -3.68
C LEU A 195 0.63 10.94 -4.95
N MET A 196 1.56 9.99 -4.85
CA MET A 196 1.70 8.88 -5.78
C MET A 196 0.63 7.82 -5.49
N ARG A 197 0.35 7.52 -4.23
CA ARG A 197 -0.67 6.53 -3.83
C ARG A 197 -2.09 6.86 -4.32
N PRO A 198 -2.97 5.85 -4.51
CA PRO A 198 -2.76 4.41 -4.34
C PRO A 198 -1.80 3.78 -5.37
N LEU A 199 -1.28 2.60 -5.06
CA LEU A 199 -0.37 1.82 -5.92
C LEU A 199 -0.95 0.44 -6.22
N THR A 200 -0.54 -0.18 -7.33
CA THR A 200 -0.68 -1.62 -7.51
C THR A 200 0.56 -2.38 -7.05
N THR A 201 0.41 -3.59 -6.50
CA THR A 201 1.57 -4.41 -6.09
C THR A 201 2.13 -5.28 -7.22
N ILE A 202 1.34 -5.48 -8.27
CA ILE A 202 1.74 -6.16 -9.51
C ILE A 202 1.67 -5.18 -10.68
N GLU A 203 2.45 -5.45 -11.73
CA GLU A 203 2.31 -4.73 -13.00
C GLU A 203 0.95 -5.01 -13.62
N HIS A 204 0.24 -3.94 -13.98
CA HIS A 204 -1.05 -4.00 -14.64
C HIS A 204 -1.18 -2.79 -15.58
N PRO A 205 -1.85 -2.91 -16.74
CA PRO A 205 -1.98 -1.79 -17.68
C PRO A 205 -2.59 -0.50 -17.07
N ILE A 206 -3.46 -0.65 -16.07
CA ILE A 206 -4.10 0.47 -15.36
C ILE A 206 -3.16 1.17 -14.37
N SER A 207 -2.04 0.55 -14.00
CA SER A 207 -1.15 1.06 -12.97
C SER A 207 -0.36 2.28 -13.46
N GLY A 208 -0.02 2.33 -14.74
CA GLY A 208 0.96 3.31 -15.24
C GLY A 208 2.23 3.26 -14.39
N TRP A 209 2.64 4.42 -13.87
CA TRP A 209 3.79 4.54 -12.98
C TRP A 209 3.44 4.37 -11.48
N HIS A 210 2.16 4.19 -11.12
CA HIS A 210 1.68 4.01 -9.75
C HIS A 210 1.85 2.57 -9.26
N THR A 211 3.10 2.12 -9.16
CA THR A 211 3.43 0.74 -8.78
C THR A 211 4.23 0.69 -7.48
N TRP A 212 4.06 -0.41 -6.74
CA TRP A 212 4.90 -0.73 -5.60
C TRP A 212 6.39 -0.78 -5.99
N HIS A 213 6.69 -1.29 -7.18
CA HIS A 213 8.05 -1.35 -7.72
C HIS A 213 8.71 0.05 -7.76
N ASN A 214 8.05 1.02 -8.40
CA ASN A 214 8.56 2.39 -8.50
C ASN A 214 8.70 3.06 -7.14
N PHE A 215 7.70 2.89 -6.27
CA PHE A 215 7.74 3.44 -4.91
C PHE A 215 8.95 2.90 -4.13
N VAL A 216 9.17 1.58 -4.14
CA VAL A 216 10.31 0.96 -3.45
C VAL A 216 11.64 1.33 -4.09
N ALA A 217 11.72 1.43 -5.42
CA ALA A 217 12.94 1.85 -6.12
C ALA A 217 13.35 3.26 -5.68
N LEU A 218 12.43 4.22 -5.71
CA LEU A 218 12.67 5.59 -5.25
C LEU A 218 13.06 5.65 -3.77
N LEU A 219 12.35 4.91 -2.92
CA LEU A 219 12.65 4.88 -1.49
C LEU A 219 14.04 4.31 -1.21
N LYS A 220 14.44 3.22 -1.89
CA LYS A 220 15.81 2.67 -1.82
C LYS A 220 16.85 3.68 -2.27
N THR A 221 16.60 4.40 -3.36
CA THR A 221 17.48 5.48 -3.82
C THR A 221 17.65 6.55 -2.76
N PHE A 222 16.56 7.02 -2.13
CA PHE A 222 16.63 8.05 -1.09
C PHE A 222 17.19 7.57 0.25
N GLN A 223 17.13 6.27 0.52
CA GLN A 223 17.78 5.64 1.68
C GLN A 223 19.23 5.19 1.40
N ASN A 224 19.75 5.39 0.18
CA ASN A 224 21.06 4.91 -0.27
C ASN A 224 21.24 3.38 -0.11
N VAL A 225 20.15 2.63 -0.34
CA VAL A 225 20.17 1.17 -0.34
C VAL A 225 20.34 0.67 -1.78
N GLY A 226 21.56 0.30 -2.13
CA GLY A 226 21.90 -0.14 -3.48
C GLY A 226 23.38 -0.47 -3.65
N PRO A 227 23.85 -0.63 -4.90
CA PRO A 227 25.26 -0.78 -5.22
C PRO A 227 26.12 0.37 -4.67
N LYS A 228 27.36 0.08 -4.26
CA LYS A 228 28.27 1.08 -3.64
C LYS A 228 28.66 2.23 -4.58
N ASP A 229 28.53 2.02 -5.87
CA ASP A 229 28.81 2.96 -6.96
C ASP A 229 27.58 3.76 -7.38
N ALA A 230 26.40 3.48 -6.80
CA ALA A 230 25.21 4.26 -7.04
C ALA A 230 25.36 5.69 -6.49
N GLU A 231 24.78 6.65 -7.20
CA GLU A 231 24.89 8.05 -6.83
C GLU A 231 24.08 8.34 -5.55
N GLU A 232 24.78 8.73 -4.48
CA GLU A 232 24.18 8.95 -3.18
C GLU A 232 23.23 10.17 -3.14
N TRP A 233 22.21 10.04 -2.30
CA TRP A 233 21.26 11.06 -1.89
C TRP A 233 21.43 11.36 -0.39
N PRO A 234 22.22 12.39 -0.03
CA PRO A 234 22.37 12.80 1.36
C PRO A 234 21.02 13.18 1.98
N ARG A 235 20.80 12.81 3.24
CA ARG A 235 19.51 13.04 3.93
C ARG A 235 19.06 14.50 3.90
N ASN A 236 19.99 15.45 4.08
CA ASN A 236 19.66 16.88 3.99
C ASN A 236 19.18 17.28 2.58
N LYS A 237 19.71 16.67 1.52
CA LYS A 237 19.28 16.90 0.13
C LYS A 237 17.92 16.30 -0.15
N VAL A 238 17.62 15.11 0.41
CA VAL A 238 16.29 14.52 0.32
C VAL A 238 15.24 15.41 1.01
N LEU A 239 15.56 15.97 2.18
CA LEU A 239 14.66 16.91 2.87
C LEU A 239 14.49 18.23 2.11
N GLN A 240 15.56 18.77 1.51
CA GLN A 240 15.47 19.94 0.62
C GLN A 240 14.59 19.66 -0.60
N LEU A 241 14.70 18.47 -1.21
CA LEU A 241 13.84 18.05 -2.30
C LEU A 241 12.37 17.96 -1.87
N ARG A 242 12.09 17.36 -0.70
CA ARG A 242 10.74 17.31 -0.14
C ARG A 242 10.12 18.70 -0.05
N ASP A 243 10.89 19.64 0.49
CA ASP A 243 10.41 21.01 0.68
C ASP A 243 10.24 21.70 -0.68
N ALA A 244 11.13 21.48 -1.66
CA ALA A 244 10.97 21.98 -3.02
C ALA A 244 9.69 21.44 -3.69
N ILE A 245 9.40 20.14 -3.57
CA ILE A 245 8.19 19.53 -4.12
C ILE A 245 6.92 20.16 -3.52
N ARG A 246 6.92 20.50 -2.22
CA ARG A 246 5.79 21.20 -1.57
C ARG A 246 5.57 22.63 -2.06
N HIS A 247 6.55 23.24 -2.72
CA HIS A 247 6.46 24.59 -3.29
C HIS A 247 6.23 24.57 -4.82
N GLY A 248 5.96 23.40 -5.39
CA GLY A 248 5.63 23.23 -6.80
C GLY A 248 6.84 23.11 -7.74
N SER A 249 6.54 22.88 -9.03
CA SER A 249 7.54 22.49 -10.04
C SER A 249 8.69 23.48 -10.23
N VAL A 250 8.42 24.80 -10.11
CA VAL A 250 9.46 25.83 -10.25
C VAL A 250 10.55 25.69 -9.17
N ALA A 251 10.16 25.36 -7.94
CA ALA A 251 11.11 25.13 -6.86
C ALA A 251 11.92 23.83 -7.09
N VAL A 252 11.28 22.80 -7.67
CA VAL A 252 11.96 21.55 -8.05
C VAL A 252 12.96 21.78 -9.19
N GLU A 253 12.62 22.58 -10.19
CA GLU A 253 13.53 22.94 -11.29
C GLU A 253 14.76 23.70 -10.77
N ALA A 254 14.56 24.65 -9.85
CA ALA A 254 15.66 25.36 -9.19
C ALA A 254 16.55 24.41 -8.38
N PHE A 255 15.96 23.44 -7.68
CA PHE A 255 16.69 22.41 -6.93
C PHE A 255 17.53 21.52 -7.87
N THR A 256 16.95 21.03 -8.96
CA THR A 256 17.63 20.11 -9.89
C THR A 256 18.74 20.81 -10.68
N ALA A 257 18.56 22.08 -11.04
CA ALA A 257 19.60 22.90 -11.65
C ALA A 257 20.80 23.15 -10.72
N GLY A 258 20.57 23.22 -9.41
CA GLY A 258 21.61 23.50 -8.40
C GLY A 258 22.24 22.28 -7.75
N TYR A 259 21.74 21.06 -8.00
CA TYR A 259 22.26 19.84 -7.38
C TYR A 259 22.41 18.71 -8.40
N LYS A 260 21.34 17.97 -8.69
CA LYS A 260 21.33 16.90 -9.69
C LYS A 260 19.90 16.57 -10.11
N LYS A 261 19.80 15.82 -11.21
CA LYS A 261 18.54 15.30 -11.75
C LYS A 261 17.87 14.34 -10.78
N LEU A 262 16.53 14.30 -10.81
CA LEU A 262 15.78 13.36 -10.00
C LEU A 262 15.88 11.93 -10.56
N PRO A 263 15.70 10.89 -9.71
CA PRO A 263 15.74 9.50 -10.16
C PRO A 263 14.64 9.18 -11.18
N GLU A 264 14.92 8.27 -12.10
CA GLU A 264 13.94 7.84 -13.10
C GLU A 264 12.83 6.98 -12.48
N VAL A 265 11.66 6.98 -13.13
CA VAL A 265 10.48 6.21 -12.73
C VAL A 265 9.95 5.52 -13.97
N GLU A 266 9.58 4.25 -13.85
CA GLU A 266 9.06 3.47 -14.98
C GLU A 266 7.54 3.68 -15.16
N PRO A 267 7.00 3.69 -16.39
CA PRO A 267 7.74 3.78 -17.65
C PRO A 267 8.51 5.11 -17.74
N ILE A 268 9.74 5.06 -18.25
CA ILE A 268 10.62 6.24 -18.36
C ILE A 268 9.89 7.40 -19.04
N ASP A 269 9.70 8.47 -18.28
CA ASP A 269 9.27 9.78 -18.74
C ASP A 269 10.38 10.78 -18.40
N SER A 270 10.63 11.80 -19.21
CA SER A 270 11.66 12.80 -18.89
C SER A 270 11.10 14.03 -18.18
N ARG A 271 9.76 14.22 -18.22
CA ARG A 271 9.08 15.42 -17.72
C ARG A 271 9.24 15.58 -16.21
N HIS A 272 9.23 14.49 -15.46
CA HIS A 272 9.29 14.51 -13.99
C HIS A 272 10.70 14.69 -13.44
N ILE A 273 11.73 14.45 -14.24
CA ILE A 273 13.13 14.54 -13.83
C ILE A 273 13.50 15.97 -13.39
N ASN A 274 12.87 16.98 -13.97
CA ASN A 274 13.09 18.39 -13.63
C ASN A 274 11.94 19.02 -12.83
N THR A 275 10.69 18.60 -13.11
CA THR A 275 9.50 19.23 -12.51
C THR A 275 9.01 18.56 -11.23
N GLY A 276 9.43 17.32 -10.98
CA GLY A 276 8.93 16.52 -9.86
C GLY A 276 7.56 15.89 -10.07
N LEU A 277 6.89 16.16 -11.19
CA LEU A 277 5.49 15.80 -11.45
C LEU A 277 5.33 14.89 -12.69
N LEU A 278 4.44 13.90 -12.56
CA LEU A 278 3.85 13.09 -13.64
C LEU A 278 2.33 13.19 -13.55
N ASP A 279 1.66 13.57 -14.64
CA ASP A 279 0.19 13.66 -14.71
C ASP A 279 -0.43 14.45 -13.54
N SER A 280 0.20 15.58 -13.17
CA SER A 280 -0.20 16.44 -12.05
C SER A 280 -0.06 15.80 -10.66
N ARG A 281 0.73 14.73 -10.53
CA ARG A 281 1.05 14.10 -9.24
C ARG A 281 2.55 14.03 -9.02
N SER A 282 3.00 14.15 -7.79
CA SER A 282 4.42 13.93 -7.47
C SER A 282 4.78 12.45 -7.51
N ALA A 283 5.87 12.13 -8.19
CA ALA A 283 6.42 10.78 -8.18
C ALA A 283 7.23 10.45 -6.92
N TYR A 284 7.72 11.47 -6.22
CA TYR A 284 8.80 11.31 -5.24
C TYR A 284 8.34 11.52 -3.81
N PHE A 285 7.32 12.35 -3.60
CA PHE A 285 6.95 12.82 -2.27
C PHE A 285 6.60 11.67 -1.31
N ASP A 286 5.83 10.69 -1.77
CA ASP A 286 5.46 9.51 -0.98
C ASP A 286 6.68 8.70 -0.54
N ALA A 287 7.67 8.48 -1.41
CA ALA A 287 8.91 7.81 -1.05
C ALA A 287 9.69 8.62 0.00
N ILE A 288 9.74 9.94 -0.13
CA ILE A 288 10.44 10.80 0.84
C ILE A 288 9.70 10.86 2.19
N GLU A 289 8.36 10.90 2.19
CA GLU A 289 7.53 10.83 3.40
C GLU A 289 7.73 9.50 4.15
N MET A 290 8.03 8.43 3.41
CA MET A 290 8.27 7.09 3.93
C MET A 290 9.76 6.76 4.16
N ILE A 291 10.64 7.77 4.20
CA ILE A 291 12.10 7.54 4.31
C ILE A 291 12.54 6.81 5.59
N GLU A 292 11.74 6.80 6.65
CA GLU A 292 12.05 6.11 7.91
C GLU A 292 11.38 4.71 8.00
N GLN A 293 10.77 4.23 6.91
CA GLN A 293 9.97 3.01 6.89
C GLN A 293 10.75 1.84 6.29
N GLU A 294 10.40 0.63 6.71
CA GLU A 294 11.06 -0.60 6.29
C GLU A 294 10.14 -1.35 5.33
N VAL A 295 10.43 -1.24 4.02
CA VAL A 295 9.55 -1.77 2.97
C VAL A 295 10.18 -2.82 2.05
N TRP A 296 11.27 -3.45 2.49
CA TRP A 296 11.89 -4.61 1.81
C TRP A 296 12.50 -5.59 2.79
#